data_AF-A0A224XZX2-F1
#
_entry.id   AF-A0A224XZX2-F1
#
_cell.length_a   1.000
_cell.length_b   1.000
_cell.length_c   1.000
_cell.angle_alpha   90.00
_cell.angle_beta   90.00
_cell.angle_gamma   90.00
#
_symmetry.space_group_name_H-M   'P 1'
#
loop_
_entity.id
_entity.type
_entity.pdbx_description
1 polymer ?
#
loop_
_entity_poly.entity_id
_entity_poly.type
_entity_poly.pdbx_seq_one_letter_code
_entity_poly.pdbx_strand_id
1 'polypeptide(L)'
;MYFTKVSFAVVLIGLVNAIIAEAYDVDLYNNYQEILRTRRSPQGKFGLEANHKDDVTSLRGDVSGTLLKTDHATVDGNAYYQRNWGPAPKYQTGAGLNLNHDSGLTGSLNYDKMPQTSRLGATAGYKIFESQNGRSTLDANAYYNRNFGGFGPRQDYGGFLNYRYRF
;
A
#
# COMPACT_ATOMS: atom_id res chain seq x y z
N MET A 1 22.96 -13.49 -21.30
CA MET A 1 22.87 -13.16 -19.86
C MET A 1 22.80 -11.64 -19.71
N TYR A 2 21.60 -11.06 -19.76
CA TYR A 2 21.31 -9.66 -19.42
C TYR A 2 19.82 -9.56 -19.02
N PHE A 3 19.52 -9.73 -17.74
CA PHE A 3 18.21 -9.40 -17.18
C PHE A 3 18.41 -8.39 -16.05
N THR A 4 18.54 -7.13 -16.43
CA THR A 4 18.50 -5.98 -15.53
C THR A 4 17.73 -4.89 -16.27
N LYS A 5 16.39 -4.87 -16.14
CA LYS A 5 15.56 -3.74 -16.63
C LYS A 5 14.07 -3.71 -16.24
N VAL A 6 13.53 -4.62 -15.42
CA VAL A 6 12.07 -4.64 -15.16
C VAL A 6 11.66 -4.04 -13.81
N SER A 7 12.61 -3.78 -12.90
CA SER A 7 12.30 -3.24 -11.56
C SER A 7 12.03 -1.72 -11.52
N PHE A 8 12.08 -1.01 -12.65
CA PHE A 8 11.98 0.46 -12.73
C PHE A 8 10.72 0.97 -13.46
N ALA A 9 10.05 0.14 -14.27
CA ALA A 9 8.98 0.59 -15.16
C ALA A 9 7.61 0.77 -14.47
N VAL A 10 7.33 0.04 -13.38
CA VAL A 10 6.01 0.09 -12.73
C VAL A 10 5.90 1.26 -11.73
N VAL A 11 7.02 1.65 -11.11
CA VAL A 11 7.14 2.90 -10.34
C VAL A 11 6.99 4.10 -11.27
N LEU A 12 7.49 4.02 -12.52
CA LEU A 12 7.36 5.05 -13.54
C LEU A 12 5.89 5.27 -13.99
N ILE A 13 5.09 4.22 -14.10
CA ILE A 13 3.67 4.32 -14.52
C ILE A 13 2.78 4.90 -13.40
N GLY A 14 3.11 4.62 -12.13
CA GLY A 14 2.47 5.27 -10.97
C GLY A 14 2.76 6.77 -10.90
N LEU A 15 4.00 7.17 -11.23
CA LEU A 15 4.40 8.58 -11.37
C LEU A 15 3.76 9.27 -12.59
N VAL A 16 3.50 8.56 -13.69
CA VAL A 16 2.87 9.14 -14.90
C VAL A 16 1.38 9.45 -14.72
N ASN A 17 0.64 8.74 -13.86
CA ASN A 17 -0.74 9.12 -13.55
C ASN A 17 -0.83 10.29 -12.55
N ALA A 18 0.21 10.50 -11.73
CA ALA A 18 0.34 11.75 -10.97
C ALA A 18 0.56 12.96 -11.91
N ILE A 19 1.28 12.77 -13.02
CA ILE A 19 1.52 13.77 -14.08
C ILE A 19 0.22 14.14 -14.85
N ILE A 20 -0.77 13.26 -14.93
CA ILE A 20 -2.05 13.56 -15.61
C ILE A 20 -3.02 14.33 -14.69
N ALA A 21 -2.90 14.20 -13.37
CA ALA A 21 -3.63 15.03 -12.42
C ALA A 21 -3.09 16.48 -12.35
N GLU A 22 -1.88 16.71 -12.85
CA GLU A 22 -1.25 18.02 -13.11
C GLU A 22 -1.64 18.64 -14.46
N ALA A 23 -2.73 18.18 -15.10
CA ALA A 23 -3.33 18.86 -16.25
C ALA A 23 -4.02 20.21 -15.90
N TYR A 24 -3.79 20.75 -14.70
CA TYR A 24 -4.19 22.09 -14.29
C TYR A 24 -3.07 22.78 -13.49
N ASP A 25 -2.57 23.85 -14.09
CA ASP A 25 -1.70 24.94 -13.60
C ASP A 25 -0.26 24.63 -13.11
N VAL A 26 0.69 25.17 -13.88
CA VAL A 26 2.15 24.92 -13.82
C VAL A 26 2.85 25.66 -12.66
N ASP A 27 2.12 26.49 -11.90
CA ASP A 27 2.66 27.22 -10.76
C ASP A 27 2.73 26.39 -9.45
N LEU A 28 2.11 25.21 -9.38
CA LEU A 28 2.13 24.36 -8.17
C LEU A 28 3.46 23.63 -7.93
N TYR A 29 4.23 23.34 -8.99
CA TYR A 29 5.43 22.50 -8.90
C TYR A 29 6.55 23.14 -8.05
N ASN A 30 6.69 24.47 -8.12
CA ASN A 30 7.65 25.21 -7.28
C ASN A 30 7.18 25.32 -5.82
N ASN A 31 5.88 25.30 -5.57
CA ASN A 31 5.30 25.33 -4.24
C ASN A 31 5.45 23.97 -3.51
N TYR A 32 5.42 22.84 -4.24
CA TYR A 32 5.61 21.52 -3.64
C TYR A 32 7.00 21.28 -3.06
N GLN A 33 8.06 21.86 -3.66
CA GLN A 33 9.41 21.77 -3.12
C GLN A 33 9.58 22.59 -1.83
N GLU A 34 8.81 23.67 -1.67
CA GLU A 34 8.80 24.48 -0.45
C GLU A 34 7.97 23.83 0.68
N ILE A 35 6.86 23.17 0.34
CA ILE A 35 6.02 22.40 1.29
C ILE A 35 6.76 21.16 1.82
N LEU A 36 7.53 20.46 0.99
CA LEU A 36 8.37 19.34 1.46
C LEU A 36 9.47 19.78 2.44
N ARG A 37 9.87 21.06 2.40
CA ARG A 37 10.83 21.65 3.35
C ARG A 37 10.19 22.17 4.64
N THR A 38 8.89 22.40 4.65
CA THR A 38 8.24 23.07 5.78
C THR A 38 7.07 22.26 6.36
N ARG A 39 7.35 21.65 7.52
CA ARG A 39 6.41 21.19 8.56
C ARG A 39 5.79 19.79 8.40
N ARG A 40 6.63 18.79 8.66
CA ARG A 40 6.52 17.80 9.77
C ARG A 40 7.35 16.58 9.36
N SER A 41 8.29 16.19 10.20
CA SER A 41 9.10 14.99 9.99
C SER A 41 8.19 13.77 9.74
N PRO A 42 8.49 12.94 8.73
CA PRO A 42 7.84 11.64 8.54
C PRO A 42 7.84 10.86 9.87
N GLN A 43 6.67 10.59 10.43
CA GLN A 43 6.56 9.78 11.64
C GLN A 43 6.62 8.31 11.23
N GLY A 44 7.81 7.73 11.37
CA GLY A 44 8.05 6.31 11.11
C GLY A 44 7.99 5.47 12.38
N LYS A 45 7.46 4.25 12.26
CA LYS A 45 7.58 3.18 13.25
C LYS A 45 8.49 2.11 12.68
N PHE A 46 9.37 1.61 13.53
CA PHE A 46 10.23 0.48 13.24
C PHE A 46 9.94 -0.62 14.27
N GLY A 47 9.66 -1.82 13.76
CA GLY A 47 9.45 -3.03 14.54
C GLY A 47 10.54 -4.05 14.21
N LEU A 48 11.09 -4.68 15.25
CA LEU A 48 11.92 -5.87 15.12
C LEU A 48 11.43 -6.90 16.13
N GLU A 49 11.03 -8.05 15.63
CA GLU A 49 10.55 -9.18 16.43
C GLU A 49 11.39 -10.41 16.10
N ALA A 50 11.94 -11.04 17.13
CA ALA A 50 12.57 -12.35 17.03
C ALA A 50 11.80 -13.30 17.93
N ASN A 51 11.43 -14.47 17.42
CA ASN A 51 10.70 -15.49 18.16
C ASN A 51 11.45 -16.82 18.08
N HIS A 52 11.46 -17.55 19.17
CA HIS A 52 12.03 -18.89 19.25
C HIS A 52 11.03 -19.78 19.98
N LYS A 53 10.30 -20.60 19.23
CA LYS A 53 9.30 -21.51 19.76
C LYS A 53 9.30 -22.81 18.95
N ASP A 54 9.32 -23.95 19.65
CA ASP A 54 9.18 -25.30 19.09
C ASP A 54 10.08 -25.54 17.85
N ASP A 55 11.39 -25.32 17.98
CA ASP A 55 12.41 -25.43 16.91
C ASP A 55 12.24 -24.49 15.70
N VAL A 56 11.27 -23.58 15.73
CA VAL A 56 11.11 -22.51 14.75
C VAL A 56 11.73 -21.25 15.33
N THR A 57 12.86 -20.84 14.77
CA THR A 57 13.37 -19.49 14.96
C THR A 57 12.74 -18.62 13.89
N SER A 58 12.19 -17.45 14.23
CA SER A 58 11.72 -16.47 13.26
C SER A 58 12.26 -15.08 13.57
N LEU A 59 12.48 -14.31 12.50
CA LEU A 59 12.84 -12.90 12.55
C LEU A 59 11.87 -12.17 11.66
N ARG A 60 11.32 -11.09 12.19
CA ARG A 60 10.48 -10.15 11.46
C ARG A 60 11.01 -8.75 11.72
N GLY A 61 11.26 -8.02 10.65
CA GLY A 61 11.50 -6.59 10.69
C GLY A 61 10.42 -5.89 9.87
N ASP A 62 9.88 -4.81 10.40
CA ASP A 62 8.93 -3.96 9.68
C ASP A 62 9.25 -2.48 9.90
N VAL A 63 8.96 -1.71 8.87
CA VAL A 63 9.00 -0.26 8.89
C VAL A 63 7.68 0.23 8.31
N SER A 64 7.09 1.23 8.95
CA SER A 64 5.92 1.93 8.42
C SER A 64 6.03 3.41 8.73
N GLY A 65 5.35 4.25 7.97
CA GLY A 65 5.33 5.67 8.25
C GLY A 65 4.63 6.47 7.17
N THR A 66 4.30 7.71 7.53
CA THR A 66 3.67 8.65 6.61
C THR A 66 4.71 9.23 5.65
N LEU A 67 4.54 8.95 4.36
CA LEU A 67 5.39 9.44 3.27
C LEU A 67 4.97 10.83 2.80
N LEU A 68 3.66 11.07 2.75
CA LEU A 68 3.07 12.35 2.39
C LEU A 68 1.90 12.65 3.33
N LYS A 69 1.84 13.87 3.82
CA LYS A 69 0.69 14.39 4.56
C LYS A 69 0.37 15.78 4.07
N THR A 70 -0.85 15.97 3.60
CA THR A 70 -1.44 17.27 3.28
C THR A 70 -2.61 17.53 4.23
N ASP A 71 -3.28 18.66 4.06
CA ASP A 71 -4.50 18.97 4.81
C ASP A 71 -5.68 18.05 4.45
N HIS A 72 -5.60 17.36 3.30
CA HIS A 72 -6.70 16.57 2.76
C HIS A 72 -6.36 15.10 2.47
N ALA A 73 -5.09 14.73 2.61
CA ALA A 73 -4.61 13.41 2.22
C ALA A 73 -3.45 12.96 3.09
N THR A 74 -3.39 11.65 3.28
CA THR A 74 -2.24 10.95 3.86
C THR A 74 -1.85 9.80 2.94
N VAL A 75 -0.55 9.67 2.68
CA VAL A 75 0.03 8.51 2.04
C VAL A 75 0.98 7.87 3.04
N ASP A 76 0.62 6.67 3.50
CA ASP A 76 1.43 5.88 4.40
C ASP A 76 2.10 4.74 3.65
N GLY A 77 3.40 4.57 3.87
CA GLY A 77 4.18 3.47 3.34
C GLY A 77 4.49 2.44 4.41
N ASN A 78 4.63 1.19 4.00
CA ASN A 78 5.14 0.13 4.85
C ASN A 78 6.04 -0.81 4.06
N ALA A 79 7.02 -1.40 4.73
CA ALA A 79 7.84 -2.48 4.20
C ALA A 79 8.15 -3.46 5.33
N TYR A 80 8.28 -4.74 4.98
CA TYR A 80 8.61 -5.76 5.94
C TYR A 80 9.45 -6.87 5.33
N TYR A 81 10.18 -7.54 6.21
CA TYR A 81 10.93 -8.75 5.96
C TYR A 81 10.61 -9.74 7.06
N GLN A 82 10.34 -10.98 6.70
CA GLN A 82 10.19 -12.08 7.63
C GLN A 82 11.00 -13.27 7.14
N ARG A 83 11.66 -13.97 8.07
CA ARG A 83 12.30 -15.25 7.83
C ARG A 83 12.00 -16.22 8.96
N ASN A 84 11.64 -17.43 8.59
CA ASN A 84 11.46 -18.54 9.51
C ASN A 84 12.56 -19.57 9.22
N TRP A 85 13.40 -19.85 10.20
CA TRP A 85 14.39 -20.93 10.23
C TRP A 85 13.76 -22.13 10.94
N GLY A 86 13.13 -22.99 10.17
CA GLY A 86 12.66 -24.31 10.58
C GLY A 86 13.03 -25.34 9.50
N PRO A 87 12.52 -26.59 9.60
CA PRO A 87 12.84 -27.67 8.66
C PRO A 87 12.55 -27.34 7.19
N ALA A 88 11.62 -26.41 6.95
CA ALA A 88 11.36 -25.81 5.64
C ALA A 88 11.52 -24.28 5.75
N PRO A 89 12.73 -23.73 5.53
CA PRO A 89 12.97 -22.29 5.65
C PRO A 89 12.08 -21.52 4.69
N LYS A 90 11.37 -20.52 5.21
CA LYS A 90 10.54 -19.63 4.41
C LYS A 90 10.97 -18.20 4.70
N TYR A 91 11.00 -17.39 3.65
CA TYR A 91 11.12 -15.95 3.79
C TYR A 91 9.92 -15.28 3.14
N GLN A 92 9.63 -14.07 3.56
CA GLN A 92 8.62 -13.24 2.94
C GLN A 92 9.10 -11.81 3.03
N THR A 93 9.05 -11.09 1.92
CA THR A 93 9.27 -9.65 1.92
C THR A 93 8.05 -8.99 1.34
N GLY A 94 7.74 -7.78 1.78
CA GLY A 94 6.67 -7.04 1.17
C GLY A 94 6.77 -5.56 1.42
N ALA A 95 6.02 -4.82 0.62
CA ALA A 95 5.87 -3.39 0.77
C ALA A 95 4.46 -2.98 0.37
N GLY A 96 4.00 -1.88 0.94
CA GLY A 96 2.68 -1.34 0.66
C GLY A 96 2.66 0.18 0.73
N LEU A 97 1.65 0.74 0.08
CA LEU A 97 1.27 2.14 0.12
C LEU A 97 -0.22 2.20 0.41
N ASN A 98 -0.63 3.12 1.27
CA ASN A 98 -2.01 3.37 1.62
C ASN A 98 -2.29 4.86 1.47
N LEU A 99 -3.28 5.21 0.65
CA LEU A 99 -3.82 6.55 0.50
C LEU A 99 -5.11 6.65 1.30
N ASN A 100 -5.22 7.67 2.15
CA ASN A 100 -6.49 8.09 2.74
C ASN A 100 -6.70 9.57 2.42
N HIS A 101 -7.86 9.91 1.88
CA HIS A 101 -8.23 11.28 1.54
C HIS A 101 -9.55 11.66 2.22
N ASP A 102 -9.67 12.91 2.65
CA ASP A 102 -10.80 13.42 3.44
C ASP A 102 -12.15 13.34 2.71
N SER A 103 -12.10 13.35 1.38
CA SER A 103 -13.26 13.13 0.51
C SER A 103 -13.88 11.73 0.64
N GLY A 104 -13.27 10.84 1.43
CA GLY A 104 -13.68 9.45 1.56
C GLY A 104 -13.04 8.51 0.54
N LEU A 105 -12.17 9.01 -0.34
CA LEU A 105 -11.34 8.20 -1.23
C LEU A 105 -10.24 7.50 -0.42
N THR A 106 -10.12 6.20 -0.61
CA THR A 106 -9.04 5.38 -0.06
C THR A 106 -8.43 4.53 -1.16
N GLY A 107 -7.17 4.17 -1.01
CA GLY A 107 -6.50 3.26 -1.92
C GLY A 107 -5.37 2.53 -1.23
N SER A 108 -5.09 1.31 -1.65
CA SER A 108 -3.89 0.61 -1.23
C SER A 108 -3.22 -0.08 -2.39
N LEU A 109 -1.90 -0.15 -2.35
CA LEU A 109 -1.08 -0.98 -3.23
C LEU A 109 -0.20 -1.82 -2.32
N ASN A 110 -0.15 -3.12 -2.55
CA ASN A 110 0.63 -4.06 -1.77
C ASN A 110 1.39 -5.00 -2.69
N TYR A 111 2.63 -5.30 -2.36
CA TYR A 111 3.43 -6.30 -3.03
C TYR A 111 4.05 -7.22 -2.00
N ASP A 112 3.81 -8.52 -2.15
CA ASP A 112 4.38 -9.56 -1.31
C ASP A 112 5.24 -10.49 -2.18
N LYS A 113 6.43 -10.83 -1.71
CA LYS A 113 7.34 -11.77 -2.35
C LYS A 113 7.62 -12.93 -1.40
N MET A 114 7.38 -14.14 -1.87
CA MET A 114 7.67 -15.39 -1.18
C MET A 114 8.59 -16.26 -2.05
N PRO A 115 9.17 -17.35 -1.51
CA PRO A 115 9.82 -18.37 -2.31
C PRO A 115 8.89 -18.83 -3.43
N GLN A 116 9.37 -18.77 -4.67
CA GLN A 116 8.67 -19.23 -5.87
C GLN A 116 7.37 -18.50 -6.26
N THR A 117 6.86 -17.59 -5.42
CA THR A 117 5.64 -16.83 -5.71
C THR A 117 5.79 -15.35 -5.38
N SER A 118 4.94 -14.51 -5.95
CA SER A 118 4.72 -13.14 -5.49
C SER A 118 3.25 -12.78 -5.66
N ARG A 119 2.79 -11.78 -4.93
CA ARG A 119 1.45 -11.24 -5.01
C ARG A 119 1.52 -9.72 -5.17
N LEU A 120 0.80 -9.19 -6.13
CA LEU A 120 0.49 -7.77 -6.24
C LEU A 120 -0.99 -7.61 -5.88
N GLY A 121 -1.30 -6.73 -4.95
CA GLY A 121 -2.66 -6.36 -4.57
C GLY A 121 -2.85 -4.85 -4.75
N ALA A 122 -4.00 -4.45 -5.25
CA ALA A 122 -4.45 -3.07 -5.28
C ALA A 122 -5.89 -3.01 -4.81
N THR A 123 -6.21 -2.03 -3.99
CA THR A 123 -7.59 -1.73 -3.60
C THR A 123 -7.86 -0.25 -3.80
N ALA A 124 -9.11 0.07 -4.12
CA ALA A 124 -9.62 1.43 -4.15
C ALA A 124 -10.98 1.42 -3.45
N GLY A 125 -11.25 2.44 -2.65
CA GLY A 125 -12.50 2.59 -1.92
C GLY A 125 -12.98 4.02 -1.97
N TYR A 126 -14.29 4.22 -1.96
CA TYR A 126 -14.91 5.53 -1.88
C TYR A 126 -16.12 5.48 -0.95
N LYS A 127 -16.11 6.34 0.06
CA LYS A 127 -17.27 6.55 0.93
C LYS A 127 -18.30 7.38 0.15
N ILE A 128 -19.38 6.74 -0.28
CA ILE A 128 -20.46 7.38 -1.04
C ILE A 128 -21.32 8.24 -0.12
N PHE A 129 -21.61 7.73 1.07
CA PHE A 129 -22.50 8.41 2.00
C PHE A 129 -22.15 8.08 3.45
N GLU A 130 -22.27 9.09 4.30
CA GLU A 130 -22.26 8.97 5.74
C GLU A 130 -23.34 9.88 6.32
N SER A 131 -24.22 9.32 7.15
CA SER A 131 -25.23 10.09 7.86
C SER A 131 -24.58 11.07 8.83
N GLN A 132 -25.20 12.23 9.07
CA GLN A 132 -24.70 13.24 10.01
C GLN A 132 -24.41 12.71 11.44
N ASN A 133 -25.13 11.68 11.87
CA ASN A 133 -24.94 11.04 13.18
C ASN A 133 -24.02 9.81 13.15
N GLY A 134 -23.35 9.54 12.02
CA GLY A 134 -22.42 8.41 11.83
C GLY A 134 -23.07 7.01 11.93
N ARG A 135 -24.41 6.94 11.97
CA ARG A 135 -25.13 5.66 12.13
C ARG A 135 -25.20 4.86 10.84
N SER A 136 -25.27 5.52 9.70
CA SER A 136 -25.36 4.91 8.38
C SER A 136 -24.14 5.25 7.54
N THR A 137 -23.50 4.24 6.96
CA THR A 137 -22.43 4.42 5.96
C THR A 137 -22.70 3.58 4.72
N LEU A 138 -22.40 4.11 3.54
CA LEU A 138 -22.39 3.41 2.26
C LEU A 138 -21.02 3.60 1.60
N ASP A 139 -20.34 2.50 1.35
CA ASP A 139 -18.98 2.47 0.82
C ASP A 139 -18.93 1.64 -0.47
N ALA A 140 -18.27 2.16 -1.51
CA ALA A 140 -17.92 1.39 -2.70
C ALA A 140 -16.47 0.95 -2.62
N ASN A 141 -16.19 -0.32 -2.87
CA ASN A 141 -14.84 -0.86 -2.84
C ASN A 141 -14.58 -1.68 -4.10
N ALA A 142 -13.36 -1.59 -4.60
CA ALA A 142 -12.85 -2.41 -5.69
C ALA A 142 -11.48 -2.96 -5.30
N TYR A 143 -11.18 -4.15 -5.79
CA TYR A 143 -9.90 -4.81 -5.56
C TYR A 143 -9.40 -5.51 -6.82
N TYR A 144 -8.08 -5.63 -6.88
CA TYR A 144 -7.35 -6.38 -7.88
C TYR A 144 -6.20 -7.11 -7.17
N ASN A 145 -6.09 -8.41 -7.38
CA ASN A 145 -5.01 -9.23 -6.88
C ASN A 145 -4.42 -10.04 -8.03
N ARG A 146 -3.11 -10.09 -8.11
CA ARG A 146 -2.38 -10.92 -9.06
C ARG A 146 -1.28 -11.70 -8.36
N ASN A 147 -1.36 -13.01 -8.45
CA ASN A 147 -0.34 -13.93 -7.98
C ASN A 147 0.54 -14.33 -9.17
N PHE A 148 1.85 -14.27 -8.98
CA PHE A 148 2.85 -14.75 -9.90
C PHE A 148 3.54 -15.98 -9.29
N GLY A 149 3.81 -17.01 -10.11
CA GLY A 149 4.42 -18.25 -9.65
C GLY A 149 3.45 -19.23 -8.95
N GLY A 150 3.91 -20.44 -8.68
CA GLY A 150 3.06 -21.55 -8.23
C GLY A 150 2.34 -22.24 -9.39
N PHE A 151 1.05 -22.58 -9.22
CA PHE A 151 0.18 -23.23 -10.23
C PHE A 151 -0.24 -22.30 -11.40
N GLY A 152 0.66 -21.42 -11.84
CA GLY A 152 0.42 -20.42 -12.89
C GLY A 152 -0.09 -19.06 -12.36
N PRO A 153 0.00 -18.00 -13.18
CA PRO A 153 -0.47 -16.68 -12.80
C PRO A 153 -1.98 -16.71 -12.57
N ARG A 154 -2.43 -16.33 -11.38
CA ARG A 154 -3.86 -16.19 -11.05
C ARG A 154 -4.15 -14.72 -10.78
N GLN A 155 -5.22 -14.23 -11.39
CA GLN A 155 -5.72 -12.89 -11.16
C GLN A 155 -7.13 -12.98 -10.61
N ASP A 156 -7.43 -12.11 -9.67
CA ASP A 156 -8.74 -11.95 -9.04
C ASP A 156 -9.03 -10.46 -8.98
N TYR A 157 -10.22 -10.07 -9.38
CA TYR A 157 -10.67 -8.69 -9.33
C TYR A 157 -12.15 -8.67 -9.05
N GLY A 158 -12.59 -7.64 -8.35
CA GLY A 158 -13.98 -7.51 -7.99
C GLY A 158 -14.27 -6.17 -7.35
N GLY A 159 -15.55 -5.96 -7.07
CA GLY A 159 -16.01 -4.81 -6.34
C GLY A 159 -17.30 -5.12 -5.62
N PHE A 160 -17.56 -4.35 -4.56
CA PHE A 160 -18.75 -4.51 -3.75
C PHE A 160 -19.17 -3.17 -3.14
N LEU A 161 -20.46 -3.05 -2.90
CA LEU A 161 -21.05 -1.99 -2.10
C LEU A 161 -21.26 -2.52 -0.68
N ASN A 162 -20.85 -1.76 0.33
CA ASN A 162 -21.05 -2.09 1.72
C ASN A 162 -21.96 -1.03 2.36
N TYR A 163 -23.12 -1.46 2.86
CA TYR A 163 -24.00 -0.63 3.66
C TYR A 163 -23.94 -1.09 5.12
N ARG A 164 -23.68 -0.16 6.04
CA ARG A 164 -23.64 -0.43 7.48
C ARG A 164 -24.55 0.51 8.22
N TYR A 165 -25.34 -0.05 9.15
CA TYR A 165 -26.18 0.71 10.09
C TYR A 165 -25.83 0.37 11.54
N ARG A 166 -25.74 1.38 12.41
CA ARG A 166 -25.54 1.27 13.86
C ARG A 166 -26.79 1.77 14.57
N PHE A 167 -27.36 0.91 15.41
CA PHE A 167 -28.53 1.20 16.24
C PHE A 167 -28.15 2.12 17.42
#